data_AF-X1MVE7-F1
#
_entry.id   AF-X1MVE7-F1
#
_cell.length_a   1.000
_cell.length_b   1.000
_cell.length_c   1.000
_cell.angle_alpha   90.00
_cell.angle_beta   90.00
_cell.angle_gamma   90.00
#
_symmetry.space_group_name_H-M   'P 1'
#
loop_
_entity.id
_entity.type
_entity.pdbx_description
1 polymer ?
#
loop_
_entity_poly.entity_id
_entity_poly.type
_entity_poly.pdbx_seq_one_letter_code
_entity_poly.pdbx_strand_id
1 'polypeptide(L)' 'MDKKEIEEIIKKTESFVKETFHQEGTGHDWWHIHRVRNLAKRIAQEEGADILVV' A
#
# COMPACT_ATOMS: atom_id res chain seq x y z
N MET A 1 14.91 -10.01 7.32
CA MET A 1 14.28 -8.76 7.77
C MET A 1 13.21 -9.14 8.77
N ASP A 2 13.23 -8.56 9.96
CA ASP A 2 12.26 -8.95 10.99
C ASP A 2 10.86 -8.44 10.62
N LYS A 3 9.83 -9.16 11.08
CA LYS A 3 8.42 -8.77 10.84
C LYS A 3 8.15 -7.32 11.23
N LYS A 4 8.76 -6.86 12.32
CA LYS A 4 8.66 -5.48 12.81
C LYS A 4 9.25 -4.45 11.85
N GLU A 5 10.35 -4.79 11.19
CA GLU A 5 11.01 -3.92 10.21
C GLU A 5 10.18 -3.82 8.92
N ILE A 6 9.58 -4.92 8.48
CA ILE A 6 8.62 -4.95 7.36
C ILE A 6 7.41 -4.06 7.66
N GLU A 7 6.81 -4.20 8.83
CA GLU A 7 5.66 -3.38 9.24
C GLU A 7 6.02 -1.89 9.27
N GLU A 8 7.23 -1.54 9.68
CA GLU A 8 7.72 -0.17 9.71
C GLU A 8 7.91 0.41 8.31
N ILE A 9 8.50 -0.35 7.38
CA ILE A 9 8.64 0.05 5.98
C ILE A 9 7.27 0.30 5.36
N ILE A 10 6.32 -0.63 5.56
CA ILE A 10 4.96 -0.48 5.06
C ILE A 10 4.30 0.78 5.59
N LYS A 11 4.38 1.03 6.90
CA LYS A 11 3.78 2.22 7.53
C LYS A 11 4.38 3.52 6.99
N LYS A 12 5.71 3.58 6.83
CA LYS A 12 6.39 4.76 6.29
C LYS A 12 5.98 5.04 4.85
N THR A 13 5.93 4.01 4.00
CA THR A 13 5.46 4.14 2.62
C THR A 13 4.01 4.58 2.57
N GLU A 14 3.16 4.02 3.43
CA GLU A 14 1.74 4.38 3.49
C GLU A 14 1.52 5.86 3.85
N SER A 15 2.21 6.34 4.89
CA SER A 15 2.19 7.75 5.28
C SER A 15 2.69 8.66 4.17
N PHE A 16 3.81 8.32 3.53
CA PHE A 16 4.37 9.09 2.42
C PHE A 16 3.39 9.21 1.25
N VAL A 17 2.79 8.10 0.83
CA VAL A 17 1.81 8.09 -0.28
C VAL A 17 0.57 8.89 0.10
N LYS A 18 0.07 8.74 1.33
CA LYS A 18 -1.09 9.51 1.81
C LYS A 18 -0.80 11.00 1.77
N GLU A 19 0.33 11.45 2.34
CA GLU A 19 0.72 12.86 2.32
C GLU A 19 0.91 13.39 0.90
N THR A 20 1.45 12.59 -0.01
CA THR A 20 1.68 12.99 -1.40
C THR A 20 0.37 13.14 -2.18
N PHE A 21 -0.61 12.26 -1.97
CA PHE A 21 -1.81 12.15 -2.80
C PHE A 21 -3.13 12.59 -2.11
N HIS A 22 -3.09 13.09 -0.88
CA HIS A 22 -4.31 13.51 -0.16
C HIS A 22 -5.06 14.69 -0.80
N GLN A 23 -4.43 15.48 -1.68
CA GLN A 23 -5.02 16.63 -2.36
C GLN A 23 -5.05 16.47 -3.89
N GLU A 24 -4.82 15.25 -4.39
CA GLU A 24 -4.88 14.94 -5.81
C GLU A 24 -6.35 14.93 -6.29
N GLY A 25 -6.64 15.51 -7.45
CA GLY A 25 -8.01 15.74 -7.95
C GLY A 25 -8.36 15.05 -9.28
N THR A 26 -7.42 14.32 -9.90
CA THR A 26 -7.64 13.59 -11.16
C THR A 26 -8.21 12.19 -10.94
N GLY A 27 -8.33 11.76 -9.67
CA GLY A 27 -8.89 10.46 -9.27
C GLY A 27 -7.84 9.44 -8.83
N HIS A 28 -6.58 9.86 -8.72
CA HIS A 28 -5.47 9.07 -8.16
C HIS A 28 -5.16 9.48 -6.71
N ASP A 29 -6.19 9.88 -5.97
CA ASP A 29 -6.06 10.26 -4.58
C ASP A 29 -5.64 9.08 -3.68
N TRP A 30 -5.32 9.41 -2.43
CA TRP A 30 -5.01 8.42 -1.40
C TRP A 30 -6.05 7.30 -1.33
N TRP A 31 -7.34 7.61 -1.47
CA TRP A 31 -8.40 6.62 -1.34
C TRP A 31 -8.44 5.65 -2.52
N HIS A 32 -8.20 6.13 -3.73
CA HIS A 32 -8.00 5.30 -4.91
C HIS A 32 -6.82 4.33 -4.70
N ILE A 33 -5.65 4.87 -4.35
CA ILE A 33 -4.44 4.06 -4.14
C ILE A 33 -4.64 3.03 -3.02
N HIS A 34 -5.26 3.43 -1.91
CA HIS A 34 -5.56 2.53 -0.79
C HIS A 34 -6.50 1.39 -1.19
N ARG A 35 -7.53 1.66 -2.02
CA ARG A 35 -8.42 0.59 -2.54
C ARG A 35 -7.68 -0.37 -3.46
N VAL A 36 -6.87 0.16 -4.39
CA VAL A 36 -6.07 -0.66 -5.32
C VAL A 36 -5.11 -1.57 -4.55
N ARG A 37 -4.37 -1.02 -3.57
CA ARG A 37 -3.45 -1.80 -2.73
C ARG A 37 -4.18 -2.92 -1.97
N ASN A 38 -5.35 -2.63 -1.39
CA ASN A 38 -6.11 -3.67 -0.67
C ASN A 38 -6.60 -4.79 -1.58
N LEU A 39 -6.98 -4.48 -2.81
CA LEU A 39 -7.32 -5.50 -3.80
C LEU A 39 -6.09 -6.31 -4.20
N ALA A 40 -4.98 -5.65 -4.51
CA ALA A 40 -3.72 -6.30 -4.87
C ALA A 40 -3.23 -7.24 -3.76
N LYS A 41 -3.35 -6.84 -2.49
CA LYS A 41 -3.03 -7.70 -1.34
C LYS A 41 -3.87 -8.96 -1.28
N ARG A 42 -5.16 -8.89 -1.60
CA ARG A 42 -6.05 -10.07 -1.64
C ARG A 42 -5.63 -11.02 -2.75
N ILE A 43 -5.40 -10.49 -3.96
CA ILE A 43 -4.92 -11.28 -5.10
C ILE A 43 -3.58 -11.94 -4.76
N ALA A 44 -2.64 -11.20 -4.17
CA ALA A 44 -1.35 -11.75 -3.77
C ALA A 44 -1.47 -12.87 -2.73
N GLN A 45 -2.43 -12.79 -1.79
CA GLN A 45 -2.70 -13.87 -0.85
C GLN A 45 -3.27 -15.11 -1.53
N GLU A 46 -4.19 -14.93 -2.49
CA GLU A 46 -4.81 -16.02 -3.25
C GLU A 46 -3.80 -16.72 -4.18
N GLU A 47 -2.93 -15.94 -4.82
CA GLU A 47 -1.93 -16.44 -5.78
C GLU A 47 -0.60 -16.85 -5.13
N GLY A 48 -0.45 -16.67 -3.81
CA GLY A 48 0.80 -16.97 -3.10
C GLY A 48 1.98 -16.05 -3.48
N ALA A 49 1.69 -14.82 -3.90
CA ALA A 49 2.70 -13.81 -4.22
C ALA A 49 3.27 -13.14 -2.96
N ASP A 50 4.44 -12.51 -3.09
CA ASP A 50 5.09 -11.80 -2.00
C ASP A 50 4.31 -10.54 -1.59
N ILE A 51 3.79 -10.51 -0.36
CA ILE A 51 3.01 -9.40 0.19
C ILE A 51 3.87 -8.16 0.48
N LEU A 52 5.19 -8.30 0.63
CA LEU A 52 6.06 -7.16 0.93
C LEU A 52 6.12 -6.15 -0.21
N VAL A 53 5.97 -6.60 -1.45
CA VAL A 53 6.09 -5.76 -2.66
C VAL A 53 4.76 -5.19 -3.15
N VAL A 54 3.70 -5.27 -2.33
CA VAL A 54 2.31 -4.91 -2.68
C VAL A 54 1.77 -3.67 -1.94
#